data_AF-A0A2G5K272-F1
#
_entry.id   AF-A0A2G5K272-F1
#
_cell.length_a   1.000
_cell.length_b   1.000
_cell.length_c   1.000
_cell.angle_alpha   90.00
_cell.angle_beta   90.00
_cell.angle_gamma   90.00
#
_symmetry.space_group_name_H-M   'P 1'
#
loop_
_entity.id
_entity.type
_entity.pdbx_description
1 polymer ?
#
loop_
_entity_poly.entity_id
_entity_poly.type
_entity_poly.pdbx_seq_one_letter_code
_entity_poly.pdbx_strand_id
1 'polypeptide(L)'
;MGVLIKYLLYVCFAYVYIRLLIPYSGFFARFMFNERVGWDKYIEKPRLVFYGTGLILMHTSYFGVFEFLHRPTSFYFIANCFIFFGGIVMSQLTWSKKFKRVFIPKIKERLKNQKNFNVSATESQLKKLYHGLVRYDMIITERTEMDDFIKVFKEDWNIHESKIYFKLDSPSCREFYELFKVHFPINSLTLINFFKRSDTIRREDGNRYTYNTVKDAKSRTPISKRSDDLKDIFSGL
;
A
#
# COMPACT_ATOMS: atom_id res chain seq x y z
N MET A 1 -30.19 -14.97 -38.05
CA MET A 1 -29.44 -13.99 -37.23
C MET A 1 -28.69 -14.64 -36.07
N GLY A 2 -29.32 -15.49 -35.25
CA GLY A 2 -28.66 -16.04 -34.05
C GLY A 2 -27.47 -16.98 -34.29
N VAL A 3 -27.45 -17.72 -35.40
CA VAL A 3 -26.30 -18.55 -35.79
C VAL A 3 -25.06 -17.69 -36.09
N LEU A 4 -25.23 -16.56 -36.77
CA LEU A 4 -24.14 -15.64 -37.10
C LEU A 4 -23.56 -14.98 -35.84
N ILE A 5 -24.42 -14.55 -34.91
CA ILE A 5 -23.98 -13.97 -33.63
C ILE A 5 -23.24 -15.01 -32.79
N LYS A 6 -23.71 -16.27 -32.75
CA LYS A 6 -23.02 -17.36 -32.06
C LYS A 6 -21.59 -17.54 -32.58
N TYR A 7 -21.40 -17.63 -33.89
CA TYR A 7 -20.07 -17.76 -34.48
C TYR A 7 -19.19 -16.53 -34.22
N LEU A 8 -19.75 -15.32 -34.27
CA LEU A 8 -19.04 -14.10 -33.92
C LEU A 8 -18.49 -14.14 -32.49
N LEU A 9 -19.32 -14.53 -31.52
CA LEU A 9 -18.91 -14.65 -30.12
C LEU A 9 -17.82 -15.72 -29.93
N TYR A 10 -17.92 -16.85 -30.63
CA TYR A 10 -16.86 -17.87 -30.62
C TYR A 10 -15.55 -17.39 -31.21
N VAL A 11 -15.59 -16.60 -32.29
CA VAL A 11 -14.38 -15.98 -32.83
C VAL A 11 -13.75 -15.03 -31.79
N CYS A 12 -14.56 -14.26 -31.06
CA CYS A 12 -14.05 -13.42 -29.96
C CYS A 12 -13.40 -14.24 -28.84
N PHE A 13 -14.02 -15.36 -28.43
CA PHE A 13 -13.40 -16.27 -27.46
C PHE A 13 -12.10 -16.86 -27.97
N ALA A 14 -12.11 -17.42 -29.18
CA ALA A 14 -10.93 -18.01 -29.81
C ALA A 14 -9.79 -16.99 -29.87
N TYR A 15 -10.08 -15.75 -30.26
CA TYR A 15 -9.10 -14.67 -30.29
C TYR A 15 -8.47 -14.42 -28.90
N VAL A 16 -9.29 -14.30 -27.84
CA VAL A 16 -8.79 -14.05 -26.48
C VAL A 16 -7.95 -15.25 -25.98
N TYR A 17 -8.43 -16.48 -26.20
CA TYR A 17 -7.73 -17.70 -25.80
C TYR A 17 -6.40 -17.89 -26.55
N ILE A 18 -6.39 -17.76 -27.88
CA ILE A 18 -5.19 -17.90 -28.70
C ILE A 18 -4.15 -16.86 -28.29
N ARG A 19 -4.57 -15.60 -28.11
CA ARG A 19 -3.69 -14.52 -27.69
C ARG A 19 -3.11 -14.75 -26.29
N LEU A 20 -3.83 -15.43 -25.40
CA LEU A 20 -3.31 -15.89 -24.11
C LEU A 20 -2.37 -17.09 -24.29
N LEU A 21 -2.70 -18.08 -25.12
CA LEU A 21 -1.94 -19.32 -25.22
C LEU A 21 -0.57 -19.13 -25.87
N ILE A 22 -0.45 -18.35 -26.95
CA ILE A 22 0.81 -18.17 -27.71
C ILE A 22 2.02 -17.84 -26.81
N PRO A 23 1.98 -16.81 -25.94
CA PRO A 23 3.14 -16.48 -25.10
C PRO A 23 3.39 -17.52 -24.00
N TYR A 24 2.32 -18.10 -23.43
CA TYR A 24 2.44 -19.01 -22.29
C TYR A 24 2.86 -20.42 -22.71
N SER A 25 2.50 -20.88 -23.91
CA SER A 25 3.06 -22.10 -24.50
C SER A 25 4.55 -21.94 -24.77
N GLY A 26 4.98 -20.76 -25.23
CA GLY A 26 6.39 -20.41 -25.38
C GLY A 26 7.15 -20.42 -24.05
N PHE A 27 6.56 -19.85 -22.99
CA PHE A 27 7.15 -19.91 -21.63
C PHE A 27 7.22 -21.34 -21.10
N PHE A 28 6.17 -22.13 -21.30
CA PHE A 28 6.13 -23.53 -20.89
C PHE A 28 7.18 -24.36 -21.61
N ALA A 29 7.32 -24.22 -22.93
CA ALA A 29 8.34 -24.92 -23.70
C ALA A 29 9.76 -24.59 -23.18
N ARG A 30 10.10 -23.30 -23.03
CA ARG A 30 11.40 -22.89 -22.48
C ARG A 30 11.66 -23.42 -21.08
N PHE A 31 10.62 -23.43 -20.24
CA PHE A 31 10.69 -24.01 -18.90
C PHE A 31 11.01 -25.51 -18.95
N MET A 32 10.35 -26.28 -19.83
CA MET A 32 10.59 -27.72 -19.98
C MET A 32 12.02 -28.06 -20.43
N PHE A 33 12.67 -27.17 -21.20
CA PHE A 33 14.04 -27.35 -21.67
C PHE A 33 15.10 -26.66 -20.79
N ASN A 34 14.75 -26.24 -19.56
CA ASN A 34 15.64 -25.53 -18.63
C ASN A 34 16.28 -24.24 -19.21
N GLU A 35 15.63 -23.60 -20.18
CA GLU A 35 16.09 -22.32 -20.70
C GLU A 35 15.66 -21.17 -19.79
N ARG A 36 16.40 -20.05 -19.84
CA ARG A 36 16.03 -18.84 -19.10
C ARG A 36 14.71 -18.28 -19.62
N VAL A 37 13.64 -18.47 -18.85
CA VAL A 37 12.33 -17.91 -19.16
C VAL A 37 12.35 -16.40 -18.86
N GLY A 38 12.10 -15.57 -19.88
CA GLY A 38 11.96 -14.11 -19.75
C GLY A 38 10.68 -13.67 -19.04
N TRP A 39 10.25 -14.40 -18.02
CA TRP A 39 9.01 -14.20 -17.29
C TRP A 39 9.18 -13.07 -16.27
N ASP A 40 8.63 -11.89 -16.57
CA ASP A 40 8.52 -10.81 -15.60
C ASP A 40 7.30 -11.04 -14.70
N LYS A 41 7.54 -11.59 -13.51
CA LYS A 41 6.49 -11.94 -12.54
C LYS A 41 5.62 -10.73 -12.17
N TYR A 42 6.15 -9.51 -12.22
CA TYR A 42 5.42 -8.29 -11.86
C TYR A 42 4.45 -7.83 -12.95
N ILE A 43 4.63 -8.30 -14.18
CA ILE A 43 3.76 -7.97 -15.32
C ILE A 43 2.82 -9.14 -15.62
N GLU A 44 3.35 -10.36 -15.65
CA GLU A 44 2.60 -11.54 -16.06
C GLU A 44 1.53 -11.94 -15.02
N LYS A 45 1.81 -11.82 -13.71
CA LYS A 45 0.79 -12.14 -12.69
C LYS A 45 -0.43 -11.21 -12.79
N PRO A 46 -0.29 -9.87 -12.81
CA PRO A 46 -1.43 -9.00 -13.05
C PRO A 46 -2.10 -9.26 -14.40
N ARG A 47 -1.33 -9.51 -15.47
CA ARG A 47 -1.91 -9.84 -16.78
C ARG A 47 -2.85 -11.05 -16.70
N LEU A 48 -2.43 -12.14 -16.08
CA LEU A 48 -3.26 -13.34 -15.89
C LEU A 48 -4.53 -13.04 -15.11
N VAL A 49 -4.46 -12.21 -14.06
CA VAL A 49 -5.65 -11.83 -13.28
C VAL A 49 -6.65 -11.07 -14.17
N PHE A 50 -6.19 -10.07 -14.93
CA PHE A 50 -7.06 -9.32 -15.84
C PHE A 50 -7.66 -10.20 -16.94
N TYR A 51 -6.88 -11.15 -17.47
CA TYR A 51 -7.36 -12.15 -18.43
C TYR A 51 -8.40 -13.08 -17.82
N GLY A 52 -8.17 -13.59 -16.61
CA GLY A 52 -9.11 -14.44 -15.89
C GLY A 52 -10.43 -13.72 -15.65
N THR A 53 -10.37 -12.49 -15.13
CA THR A 53 -11.56 -11.65 -14.94
C THR A 53 -12.26 -11.37 -16.26
N GLY A 54 -11.52 -11.02 -17.32
CA GLY A 54 -12.09 -10.76 -18.65
C GLY A 54 -12.81 -11.98 -19.22
N LEU A 55 -12.21 -13.17 -19.12
CA LEU A 55 -12.81 -14.42 -19.56
C LEU A 55 -14.04 -14.78 -18.74
N ILE A 56 -14.02 -14.59 -17.41
CA ILE A 56 -15.21 -14.81 -16.56
C ILE A 56 -16.37 -13.93 -17.03
N LEU A 57 -16.12 -12.63 -17.24
CA LEU A 57 -17.13 -11.70 -17.74
C LEU A 57 -17.69 -12.12 -19.10
N MET A 58 -16.85 -12.56 -20.02
CA MET A 58 -17.29 -13.07 -21.32
C MET A 58 -18.15 -14.35 -21.19
N HIS A 59 -17.76 -15.30 -20.34
CA HIS A 59 -18.51 -16.56 -20.16
C HIS A 59 -19.86 -16.32 -19.48
N THR A 60 -19.92 -15.47 -18.45
CA THR A 60 -21.18 -15.18 -17.75
C THR A 60 -22.16 -14.43 -18.64
N SER A 61 -21.67 -13.46 -19.42
CA SER A 61 -22.51 -12.68 -20.32
C SER A 61 -22.93 -13.41 -21.59
N TYR A 62 -22.16 -14.41 -22.05
CA TYR A 62 -22.48 -15.19 -23.25
C TYR A 62 -23.89 -15.78 -23.21
N PHE A 63 -24.27 -16.40 -22.09
CA PHE A 63 -25.60 -16.97 -21.91
C PHE A 63 -26.68 -15.89 -21.98
N GLY A 64 -26.48 -14.75 -21.31
CA GLY A 64 -27.43 -13.63 -21.33
C GLY A 64 -27.57 -12.98 -22.72
N VAL A 65 -26.50 -12.87 -23.49
CA VAL A 65 -26.58 -12.39 -24.89
C VAL A 65 -27.46 -13.32 -25.74
N PHE A 66 -27.34 -14.63 -25.55
CA PHE A 66 -28.09 -15.61 -26.33
C PHE A 66 -29.56 -15.72 -25.88
N GLU A 67 -29.82 -15.69 -24.57
CA GLU A 67 -31.17 -15.74 -24.00
C GLU A 67 -32.03 -14.55 -24.45
N PHE A 68 -31.48 -13.33 -24.40
CA PHE A 68 -32.19 -12.12 -24.77
C PHE A 68 -32.05 -11.73 -26.25
N LEU A 69 -31.52 -12.62 -27.09
CA LEU A 69 -31.23 -12.35 -28.51
C LEU A 69 -32.46 -11.96 -29.33
N HIS A 70 -33.63 -12.51 -28.98
CA HIS A 70 -34.91 -12.21 -29.62
C HIS A 70 -35.49 -10.85 -29.18
N ARG A 71 -34.87 -10.19 -28.19
CA ARG A 71 -35.26 -8.87 -27.66
C ARG A 71 -34.02 -7.94 -27.62
N PRO A 72 -33.47 -7.55 -28.79
CA PRO A 72 -32.20 -6.83 -28.86
C PRO A 72 -32.25 -5.41 -28.26
N THR A 73 -33.44 -4.82 -28.13
CA THR A 73 -33.64 -3.50 -27.50
C THR A 73 -33.83 -3.60 -25.98
N SER A 74 -33.86 -4.82 -25.42
CA SER A 74 -33.99 -4.99 -23.97
C SER A 74 -32.73 -4.54 -23.25
N PHE A 75 -32.92 -3.95 -22.07
CA PHE A 75 -31.82 -3.56 -21.19
C PHE A 75 -30.87 -4.74 -20.91
N TYR A 76 -31.41 -5.93 -20.66
CA TYR A 76 -30.62 -7.13 -20.39
C TYR A 76 -29.72 -7.55 -21.55
N PHE A 77 -30.21 -7.50 -22.79
CA PHE A 77 -29.38 -7.79 -23.96
C PHE A 77 -28.22 -6.79 -24.08
N ILE A 78 -28.53 -5.49 -23.96
CA ILE A 78 -27.54 -4.41 -24.07
C ILE A 78 -26.48 -4.53 -22.96
N ALA A 79 -26.92 -4.74 -21.71
CA ALA A 79 -26.01 -4.90 -20.57
C ALA A 79 -25.08 -6.11 -20.74
N ASN A 80 -25.59 -7.26 -21.19
CA ASN A 80 -24.77 -8.44 -21.45
C ASN A 80 -23.77 -8.21 -22.58
N CYS A 81 -24.15 -7.51 -23.65
CA CYS A 81 -23.20 -7.11 -24.69
C CYS A 81 -22.09 -6.20 -24.12
N PHE A 82 -22.43 -5.21 -23.29
CA PHE A 82 -21.42 -4.36 -22.65
C PHE A 82 -20.47 -5.14 -21.74
N ILE A 83 -20.98 -6.09 -20.96
CA ILE A 83 -20.16 -6.96 -20.10
C ILE A 83 -19.23 -7.82 -20.95
N PHE A 84 -19.74 -8.40 -22.03
CA PHE A 84 -18.96 -9.23 -22.95
C PHE A 84 -17.81 -8.44 -23.59
N PHE A 85 -18.10 -7.27 -24.16
CA PHE A 85 -17.07 -6.40 -24.73
C PHE A 85 -16.12 -5.84 -23.67
N GLY A 86 -16.62 -5.55 -22.47
CA GLY A 86 -15.80 -5.17 -21.31
C GLY A 86 -14.77 -6.25 -20.97
N GLY A 87 -15.16 -7.52 -21.01
CA GLY A 87 -14.26 -8.66 -20.82
C GLY A 87 -13.16 -8.75 -21.89
N ILE A 88 -13.50 -8.49 -23.15
CA ILE A 88 -12.52 -8.38 -24.24
C ILE A 88 -11.54 -7.24 -23.96
N VAL A 89 -12.05 -6.03 -23.69
CA VAL A 89 -11.21 -4.84 -23.44
C VAL A 89 -10.26 -5.09 -22.27
N MET A 90 -10.76 -5.62 -21.14
CA MET A 90 -9.95 -5.96 -19.97
C MET A 90 -8.79 -6.90 -20.32
N SER A 91 -9.07 -7.92 -21.14
CA SER A 91 -8.04 -8.87 -21.61
C SER A 91 -7.01 -8.17 -22.51
N GLN A 92 -7.46 -7.32 -23.45
CA GLN A 92 -6.56 -6.64 -24.41
C GLN A 92 -5.68 -5.56 -23.78
N LEU A 93 -6.18 -4.83 -22.79
CA LEU A 93 -5.46 -3.72 -22.15
C LEU A 93 -4.11 -4.16 -21.58
N THR A 94 -4.02 -5.40 -21.10
CA THR A 94 -2.80 -5.97 -20.48
C THR A 94 -1.60 -6.13 -21.42
N TRP A 95 -1.83 -6.13 -22.74
CA TRP A 95 -0.78 -6.21 -23.76
C TRP A 95 -0.29 -4.83 -24.21
N SER A 96 -0.93 -3.75 -23.75
CA SER A 96 -0.55 -2.41 -24.15
C SER A 96 0.76 -1.95 -23.48
N LYS A 97 1.52 -1.09 -24.17
CA LYS A 97 2.69 -0.41 -23.58
C LYS A 97 2.30 0.41 -22.34
N LYS A 98 1.08 0.99 -22.32
CA LYS A 98 0.54 1.76 -21.19
C LYS A 98 0.36 0.89 -19.94
N PHE A 99 -0.08 -0.36 -20.08
CA PHE A 99 -0.21 -1.28 -18.95
C PHE A 99 1.15 -1.49 -18.26
N LYS A 100 2.18 -1.85 -19.03
CA LYS A 100 3.53 -2.06 -18.50
C LYS A 100 4.14 -0.79 -17.89
N ARG A 101 4.00 0.37 -18.56
CA ARG A 101 4.71 1.60 -18.17
C ARG A 101 4.01 2.47 -17.13
N VAL A 102 2.68 2.40 -17.06
CA VAL A 102 1.88 3.31 -16.21
C VAL A 102 1.10 2.52 -15.16
N PHE A 103 0.43 1.46 -15.58
CA PHE A 103 -0.49 0.74 -14.70
C PHE A 103 0.24 -0.12 -13.66
N ILE A 104 1.25 -0.89 -14.09
CA ILE A 104 2.04 -1.72 -13.18
C ILE A 104 2.76 -0.89 -12.09
N PRO A 105 3.46 0.22 -12.42
CA PRO A 105 4.07 1.07 -11.38
C PRO A 105 3.04 1.65 -10.41
N LYS A 106 1.88 2.14 -10.89
CA LYS A 106 0.83 2.68 -10.02
C LYS A 106 0.22 1.63 -9.09
N ILE A 107 -0.01 0.42 -9.58
CA ILE A 107 -0.47 -0.69 -8.73
C ILE A 107 0.62 -1.02 -7.71
N LYS A 108 1.87 -1.12 -8.14
CA LYS A 108 2.99 -1.42 -7.25
C LYS A 108 3.13 -0.36 -6.16
N GLU A 109 2.96 0.92 -6.50
CA GLU A 109 2.95 2.04 -5.57
C GLU A 109 1.81 1.94 -4.56
N ARG A 110 0.58 1.68 -5.02
CA ARG A 110 -0.59 1.48 -4.13
C ARG A 110 -0.49 0.24 -3.26
N LEU A 111 0.15 -0.82 -3.75
CA LEU A 111 0.40 -2.06 -3.01
C LEU A 111 1.66 -2.00 -2.15
N LYS A 112 2.53 -1.00 -2.36
CA LYS A 112 3.66 -0.73 -1.49
C LYS A 112 3.05 -0.25 -0.18
N ASN A 113 2.81 -1.19 0.73
CA ASN A 113 2.52 -0.93 2.13
C ASN A 113 3.77 -0.27 2.73
N GLN A 114 4.01 1.02 2.40
CA GLN A 114 4.97 1.86 3.10
C GLN A 114 4.39 2.08 4.48
N LYS A 115 4.72 1.14 5.38
CA LYS A 115 4.44 1.25 6.79
C LYS A 115 5.55 2.10 7.37
N ASN A 116 5.44 3.41 7.20
CA ASN A 116 6.31 4.42 7.79
C ASN A 116 5.45 5.56 8.35
N PHE A 117 6.08 6.56 8.95
CA PHE A 117 5.35 7.72 9.47
C PHE A 117 5.02 8.79 8.42
N ASN A 118 5.64 8.73 7.23
CA ASN A 118 5.59 9.73 6.15
C ASN A 118 5.81 11.17 6.66
N VAL A 119 6.72 11.38 7.59
CA VAL A 119 6.95 12.71 8.17
C VAL A 119 7.72 13.59 7.17
N SER A 120 7.17 14.75 6.83
CA SER A 120 7.86 15.74 5.98
C SER A 120 8.96 16.54 6.70
N ALA A 121 9.67 15.94 7.65
CA ALA A 121 10.73 16.60 8.41
C ALA A 121 12.07 16.54 7.66
N THR A 122 12.80 17.66 7.64
CA THR A 122 14.18 17.65 7.15
C THR A 122 15.07 16.88 8.11
N GLU A 123 16.20 16.38 7.63
CA GLU A 123 17.15 15.68 8.50
C GLU A 123 17.71 16.60 9.58
N SER A 124 17.94 17.88 9.27
CA SER A 124 18.39 18.88 10.24
C SER A 124 17.35 19.13 11.35
N GLN A 125 16.06 19.14 11.03
CA GLN A 125 14.99 19.24 12.02
C GLN A 125 14.97 18.01 12.95
N LEU A 126 15.10 16.79 12.40
CA LEU A 126 15.15 15.58 13.22
C LEU A 126 16.40 15.53 14.11
N LYS A 127 17.56 16.00 13.63
CA LYS A 127 18.78 16.14 14.44
C LYS A 127 18.59 17.13 15.58
N LYS A 128 18.02 18.30 15.32
CA LYS A 128 17.69 19.29 16.37
C LYS A 128 16.72 18.70 17.41
N LEU A 129 15.69 17.98 16.96
CA LEU A 129 14.75 17.31 17.85
C LEU A 129 15.45 16.29 18.74
N TYR A 130 16.32 15.45 18.15
CA TYR A 130 17.13 14.50 18.90
C TYR A 130 18.00 15.18 19.95
N HIS A 131 18.74 16.24 19.59
CA HIS A 131 19.58 16.98 20.54
C HIS A 131 18.75 17.63 21.66
N GLY A 132 17.56 18.16 21.36
CA GLY A 132 16.64 18.65 22.37
C GLY A 132 16.22 17.55 23.35
N LEU A 133 15.82 16.40 22.84
CA LEU A 133 15.45 15.25 23.68
C LEU A 133 16.61 14.74 24.54
N VAL A 134 17.85 14.75 24.02
CA VAL A 134 19.05 14.40 24.79
C VAL A 134 19.33 15.43 25.89
N ARG A 135 19.24 16.74 25.56
CA ARG A 135 19.49 17.84 26.51
C ARG A 135 18.60 17.76 27.75
N TYR A 136 17.34 17.37 27.57
CA TYR A 136 16.36 17.23 28.65
C TYR A 136 16.26 15.82 29.24
N ASP A 137 17.18 14.92 28.90
CA ASP A 137 17.22 13.52 29.34
C ASP A 137 15.91 12.75 29.07
N MET A 138 15.35 12.92 27.87
CA MET A 138 14.07 12.30 27.45
C MET A 138 14.26 11.04 26.59
N ILE A 139 15.49 10.66 26.27
CA ILE A 139 15.83 9.53 25.41
C ILE A 139 17.02 8.76 25.99
N ILE A 140 17.04 7.43 25.82
CA ILE A 140 18.19 6.60 26.20
C ILE A 140 19.22 6.64 25.07
N THR A 141 20.28 7.42 25.25
CA THR A 141 21.36 7.61 24.28
C THR A 141 22.17 6.33 24.03
N GLU A 142 22.24 5.43 25.01
CA GLU A 142 22.96 4.15 24.90
C GLU A 142 22.24 3.15 23.99
N ARG A 143 20.96 3.39 23.69
CA ARG A 143 20.10 2.48 22.89
C ARG A 143 19.47 3.14 21.67
N THR A 144 19.54 4.46 21.58
CA THR A 144 18.99 5.22 20.47
C THR A 144 20.04 6.18 19.97
N GLU A 145 20.81 5.75 18.98
CA GLU A 145 21.72 6.64 18.28
C GLU A 145 20.95 7.64 17.41
N MET A 146 21.59 8.76 17.06
CA MET A 146 20.96 9.80 16.24
C MET A 146 20.51 9.26 14.86
N ASP A 147 21.31 8.40 14.25
CA ASP A 147 20.99 7.79 12.96
C ASP A 147 19.78 6.85 13.07
N ASP A 148 19.68 6.09 14.17
CA ASP A 148 18.51 5.25 14.45
C ASP A 148 17.25 6.08 14.66
N PHE A 149 17.36 7.21 15.35
CA PHE A 149 16.27 8.16 15.52
C PHE A 149 15.76 8.69 14.17
N ILE A 150 16.67 9.09 13.27
CA ILE A 150 16.31 9.58 11.93
C ILE A 150 15.67 8.47 11.09
N LYS A 151 16.26 7.26 11.08
CA LYS A 151 15.74 6.10 10.35
C LYS A 151 14.30 5.80 10.73
N VAL A 152 13.99 5.74 12.02
CA VAL A 152 12.63 5.45 12.52
C VAL A 152 11.57 6.40 11.95
N PHE A 153 11.93 7.67 11.71
CA PHE A 153 10.99 8.66 11.16
C PHE A 153 10.94 8.73 9.64
N LYS A 154 12.03 8.36 8.94
CA LYS A 154 12.13 8.52 7.47
C LYS A 154 11.99 7.22 6.68
N GLU A 155 12.37 6.10 7.26
CA GLU A 155 12.43 4.81 6.57
C GLU A 155 11.18 3.96 6.85
N ASP A 156 10.99 2.91 6.03
CA ASP A 156 9.94 1.93 6.25
C ASP A 156 10.23 1.10 7.51
N TRP A 157 9.26 0.96 8.43
CA TRP A 157 9.47 0.30 9.73
C TRP A 157 9.94 -1.16 9.60
N ASN A 158 9.73 -1.79 8.44
CA ASN A 158 10.13 -3.18 8.18
C ASN A 158 11.51 -3.33 7.51
N ILE A 159 12.19 -2.23 7.15
CA ILE A 159 13.50 -2.29 6.47
C ILE A 159 14.68 -2.06 7.41
N HIS A 160 14.43 -1.66 8.65
CA HIS A 160 15.43 -1.43 9.68
C HIS A 160 14.99 -2.04 11.01
N GLU A 161 15.94 -2.30 11.91
CA GLU A 161 15.66 -2.77 13.28
C GLU A 161 15.73 -1.65 14.34
N SER A 162 16.06 -0.43 13.90
CA SER A 162 16.19 0.77 14.75
C SER A 162 14.91 1.05 15.55
N LYS A 163 15.09 1.42 16.81
CA LYS A 163 14.02 1.75 17.76
C LYS A 163 14.39 3.01 18.55
N ILE A 164 13.38 3.77 18.95
CA ILE A 164 13.53 4.92 19.84
C ILE A 164 13.10 4.51 21.23
N TYR A 165 14.00 4.66 22.19
CA TYR A 165 13.77 4.36 23.60
C TYR A 165 13.60 5.66 24.39
N PHE A 166 12.35 6.05 24.64
CA PHE A 166 12.02 7.27 25.37
C PHE A 166 12.05 7.05 26.90
N LYS A 167 12.57 8.04 27.62
CA LYS A 167 12.42 8.22 29.07
C LYS A 167 11.17 9.05 29.41
N LEU A 168 10.10 8.87 28.62
CA LEU A 168 8.83 9.58 28.78
C LEU A 168 7.77 8.66 29.37
N ASP A 169 7.00 9.15 30.33
CA ASP A 169 5.80 8.44 30.78
C ASP A 169 4.70 8.51 29.70
N SER A 170 3.58 7.80 29.92
CA SER A 170 2.50 7.76 28.91
C SER A 170 1.90 9.14 28.61
N PRO A 171 1.65 10.02 29.62
CA PRO A 171 1.24 11.41 29.37
C PRO A 171 2.26 12.24 28.58
N SER A 172 3.53 12.25 28.95
CA SER A 172 4.54 13.05 28.23
C SER A 172 4.81 12.52 26.83
N CYS A 173 4.78 11.20 26.62
CA CYS A 173 4.91 10.64 25.27
C CYS A 173 3.68 10.94 24.40
N ARG A 174 2.49 11.00 25.00
CA ARG A 174 1.26 11.45 24.32
C ARG A 174 1.39 12.91 23.87
N GLU A 175 1.90 13.78 24.73
CA GLU A 175 2.13 15.19 24.44
C GLU A 175 3.19 15.38 23.35
N PHE A 176 4.31 14.65 23.43
CA PHE A 176 5.33 14.61 22.37
C PHE A 176 4.70 14.28 21.02
N TYR A 177 3.87 13.24 20.94
CA TYR A 177 3.19 12.86 19.70
C TYR A 177 2.31 13.99 19.14
N GLU A 178 1.58 14.71 20.01
CA GLU A 178 0.71 15.80 19.56
C GLU A 178 1.52 17.00 19.05
N LEU A 179 2.58 17.39 19.76
CA LEU A 179 3.50 18.44 19.33
C LEU A 179 4.19 18.07 18.01
N PHE A 180 4.65 16.82 17.90
CA PHE A 180 5.26 16.30 16.68
C PHE A 180 4.31 16.33 15.49
N LYS A 181 3.04 15.94 15.71
CA LYS A 181 2.02 15.97 14.67
C LYS A 181 1.71 17.40 14.22
N VAL A 182 1.67 18.36 15.14
CA VAL A 182 1.41 19.78 14.85
C VAL A 182 2.56 20.42 14.09
N HIS A 183 3.81 20.17 14.50
CA HIS A 183 4.99 20.78 13.87
C HIS A 183 5.30 20.21 12.48
N PHE A 184 4.95 18.94 12.24
CA PHE A 184 5.14 18.29 10.94
C PHE A 184 3.82 17.88 10.29
N PRO A 185 2.93 18.81 9.88
CA PRO A 185 1.53 18.51 9.55
C PRO A 185 1.34 17.60 8.32
N ILE A 186 2.31 17.57 7.40
CA ILE A 186 2.29 16.65 6.25
C ILE A 186 2.87 15.31 6.71
N ASN A 187 2.02 14.49 7.34
CA ASN A 187 2.38 13.15 7.80
C ASN A 187 1.19 12.17 7.76
N SER A 188 1.48 10.87 7.88
CA SER A 188 0.47 9.81 8.12
C SER A 188 0.49 9.31 9.57
N LEU A 189 0.91 10.18 10.49
CA LEU A 189 1.12 9.91 11.90
C LEU A 189 -0.24 9.82 12.59
N THR A 190 -0.76 8.60 12.68
CA THR A 190 -1.91 8.29 13.53
C THR A 190 -1.42 7.72 14.84
N LEU A 191 -2.19 7.92 15.91
CA LEU A 191 -1.82 7.45 17.24
C LEU A 191 -1.59 5.93 17.28
N ILE A 192 -2.44 5.20 16.56
CA ILE A 192 -2.33 3.75 16.43
C ILE A 192 -1.09 3.34 15.63
N ASN A 193 -0.71 4.10 14.60
CA ASN A 193 0.53 3.86 13.86
C ASN A 193 1.74 4.08 14.77
N PHE A 194 1.76 5.19 15.53
CA PHE A 194 2.87 5.59 16.39
C PHE A 194 3.13 4.64 17.56
N PHE A 195 2.09 4.21 18.27
CA PHE A 195 2.26 3.43 19.51
C PHE A 195 1.95 1.94 19.39
N LYS A 196 1.24 1.51 18.34
CA LYS A 196 0.80 0.11 18.22
C LYS A 196 1.35 -0.61 16.99
N ARG A 197 1.33 0.03 15.81
CA ARG A 197 1.65 -0.65 14.55
C ARG A 197 3.11 -0.51 14.11
N SER A 198 3.80 0.56 14.50
CA SER A 198 5.20 0.79 14.10
C SER A 198 6.18 -0.15 14.76
N ASP A 199 5.94 -0.52 16.02
CA ASP A 199 6.87 -1.26 16.87
C ASP A 199 8.25 -0.58 17.10
N THR A 200 8.41 0.65 16.63
CA THR A 200 9.67 1.40 16.71
C THR A 200 9.79 2.24 17.96
N ILE A 201 8.69 2.49 18.70
CA ILE A 201 8.66 3.37 19.87
C ILE A 201 8.58 2.55 21.16
N ARG A 202 9.59 2.67 22.02
CA ARG A 202 9.74 1.91 23.26
C ARG A 202 9.88 2.83 24.46
N ARG A 203 9.47 2.31 25.61
CA ARG A 203 9.70 2.91 26.93
C ARG A 203 11.13 2.63 27.39
N GLU A 204 11.50 3.26 28.49
CA GLU A 204 12.80 3.08 29.15
C GLU A 204 13.13 1.61 29.46
N ASP A 205 12.13 0.87 29.94
CA ASP A 205 12.22 -0.57 30.24
C ASP A 205 12.30 -1.48 28.99
N GLY A 206 12.20 -0.91 27.78
CA GLY A 206 12.17 -1.63 26.50
C GLY A 206 10.79 -2.17 26.12
N ASN A 207 9.80 -2.09 27.01
CA ASN A 207 8.43 -2.48 26.71
C ASN A 207 7.77 -1.47 25.77
N ARG A 208 6.72 -1.90 25.09
CA ARG A 208 5.89 -1.02 24.27
C ARG A 208 5.03 -0.13 25.17
N TYR A 209 4.71 1.07 24.70
CA TYR A 209 3.63 1.84 25.30
C TYR A 209 2.28 1.14 25.08
N THR A 210 1.50 1.02 26.15
CA THR A 210 0.14 0.48 26.05
C THR A 210 -0.77 1.50 25.36
N TYR A 211 -1.26 1.16 24.18
CA TYR A 211 -2.07 2.06 23.34
C TYR A 211 -3.24 2.69 24.10
N ASN A 212 -4.01 1.91 24.86
CA ASN A 212 -5.16 2.43 25.62
C ASN A 212 -4.71 3.45 26.68
N THR A 213 -3.63 3.17 27.40
CA THR A 213 -3.05 4.07 28.41
C THR A 213 -2.63 5.39 27.79
N VAL A 214 -1.98 5.37 26.63
CA VAL A 214 -1.54 6.60 25.92
C VAL A 214 -2.73 7.35 25.32
N LYS A 215 -3.70 6.65 24.74
CA LYS A 215 -4.93 7.23 24.20
C LYS A 215 -5.71 8.00 25.29
N ASP A 216 -5.85 7.39 26.46
CA ASP A 216 -6.63 7.93 27.58
C ASP A 216 -5.80 8.89 28.47
N ALA A 217 -4.49 9.01 28.22
CA ALA A 217 -3.62 9.89 29.02
C ALA A 217 -4.07 11.35 28.97
N LYS A 218 -4.56 11.83 27.82
CA LYS A 218 -5.00 13.23 27.65
C LYS A 218 -6.20 13.60 28.52
N SER A 219 -7.11 12.65 28.77
CA SER A 219 -8.27 12.91 29.64
C SER A 219 -7.93 12.84 31.13
N ARG A 220 -6.93 12.04 31.50
CA ARG A 220 -6.48 11.88 32.89
C ARG A 220 -5.48 12.94 33.33
N THR A 221 -4.61 13.37 32.42
CA THR A 221 -3.53 14.32 32.70
C THR A 221 -3.38 15.25 31.49
N PRO A 222 -4.09 16.39 31.48
CA PRO A 222 -4.10 17.30 30.33
C PRO A 222 -2.75 17.94 30.01
N ILE A 223 -1.91 18.12 31.04
CA ILE A 223 -0.56 18.69 30.95
C ILE A 223 0.40 17.67 31.56
N SER A 224 1.42 17.26 30.81
CA SER A 224 2.40 16.31 31.33
C SER A 224 3.47 16.98 32.19
N LYS A 225 4.18 16.21 33.02
CA LYS A 225 5.27 16.73 33.86
C LYS A 225 6.42 17.36 33.07
N ARG A 226 6.54 17.00 31.78
CA ARG A 226 7.57 17.48 30.86
C ARG A 226 7.03 18.47 29.82
N SER A 227 5.84 19.05 30.04
CA SER A 227 5.18 19.97 29.09
C SER A 227 6.09 21.12 28.68
N ASP A 228 6.71 21.79 29.65
CA ASP A 228 7.49 23.01 29.38
C ASP A 228 8.79 22.68 28.65
N ASP A 229 9.47 21.61 29.06
CA ASP A 229 10.64 21.07 28.37
C ASP A 229 10.31 20.68 26.92
N LEU A 230 9.18 19.99 26.69
CA LEU A 230 8.73 19.59 25.35
C LEU A 230 8.42 20.82 24.49
N LYS A 231 7.71 21.82 25.03
CA LYS A 231 7.43 23.06 24.30
C LYS A 231 8.71 23.82 23.94
N ASP A 232 9.71 23.85 24.82
CA ASP A 232 11.01 24.45 24.52
C ASP A 232 11.66 23.75 23.32
N ILE A 233 11.77 22.42 23.35
CA ILE A 233 12.34 21.60 22.26
C ILE A 233 11.63 21.89 20.93
N PHE A 234 10.29 21.88 20.92
CA PHE A 234 9.53 22.09 19.69
C PHE A 234 9.51 23.55 19.22
N SER A 235 9.72 24.54 20.10
CA SER A 235 9.83 25.94 19.70
C SER A 235 11.16 26.27 19.00
N GLY A 236 12.22 25.51 19.27
CA GLY A 236 13.53 25.65 18.63
C GLY A 236 13.69 24.94 17.27
N LEU A 237 12.64 24.27 16.79
CA LEU A 237 12.64 23.44 15.58
C LEU A 237 12.38 24.21 14.29
#